data_AF-A0A7C8D3R7-F1
#
_entry.id   AF-A0A7C8D3R7-F1
#
_cell.length_a   1.000
_cell.length_b   1.000
_cell.length_c   1.000
_cell.angle_alpha   90.00
_cell.angle_beta   90.00
_cell.angle_gamma   90.00
#
_symmetry.space_group_name_H-M   'P 1'
#
loop_
_entity.id
_entity.type
_entity.pdbx_description
1 polymer ?
#
loop_
_entity_poly.entity_id
_entity_poly.type
_entity_poly.pdbx_seq_one_letter_code
_entity_poly.pdbx_strand_id
1 'polypeptide(L)'
;MPTNTRVFPLVGLLWPSLPATAGVVCVCALLSSSARAQTLPDNIDISASPNGIVVLPTSVSPVFRNVFDRYTKVVAPNGQAIHFLLQSQVTDEMAVRAREVLRFYITDVPGTQYGANKTALANQMGNLEAALVYFNTEQAASQAFNGPLGNANIFAQDLYATESVLEGSGQYLNNTVRDATLEEVFHLVHGAGLQPTLPAFHEEILQATNAAIAAGMYNPPPPSELPPADRPFEYIISIIDVYYGFWAHNPDGNGTSFGGEYAFHTRAALEAGDLAGVTAMLKFLPANFSADLSAAASFNGTFSFEFDSSTPYTHKSQYLTRMTLSGQSSSHLRGNSFDNTLAGNSGNNTLNGGAGSDTAVFRGPRAEYTLLGSLVSDSVAGRDGSDTLVDMEWLKFSDQTIPAGGAGSILNYCTSRVNSSGAPAIVFSGSHPSAGANDLALLALPVPANQPGIFFYGPNQVQLPFGNGTRCIGAPITRLGVTFASPFGDMQVTIDNQAAPISGAFTPGSVWNFQAWFRDPVAGGANFDLSDGLEVTFGP
;
A
#
# COMPACT_ATOMS: atom_id res chain seq x y z
N MET A 1 29.87 20.75 37.77
CA MET A 1 29.59 19.43 37.15
C MET A 1 28.15 19.44 36.70
N PRO A 2 27.83 19.57 35.41
CA PRO A 2 26.48 19.29 34.94
C PRO A 2 26.35 17.78 34.75
N THR A 3 25.30 17.23 35.35
CA THR A 3 24.86 15.85 35.26
C THR A 3 24.41 15.58 33.82
N ASN A 4 25.21 14.81 33.07
CA ASN A 4 24.78 14.18 31.83
C ASN A 4 23.62 13.22 32.16
N THR A 5 22.39 13.64 31.91
CA THR A 5 21.25 12.73 31.74
C THR A 5 21.54 11.91 30.49
N ARG A 6 22.17 10.75 30.69
CA ARG A 6 22.25 9.70 29.71
C ARG A 6 20.82 9.26 29.42
N VAL A 7 20.41 9.27 28.15
CA VAL A 7 19.29 8.42 27.75
C VAL A 7 19.84 6.99 27.74
N PHE A 8 19.24 6.16 28.57
CA PHE A 8 19.53 4.74 28.75
C PHE A 8 18.41 3.93 28.09
N PRO A 9 18.62 2.62 27.85
CA PRO A 9 18.22 2.01 26.60
C PRO A 9 16.79 1.52 26.58
N LEU A 10 16.16 1.51 25.40
CA LEU A 10 15.08 0.57 25.11
C LEU A 10 15.72 -0.83 25.04
N VAL A 11 15.05 -1.85 25.57
CA VAL A 11 15.57 -3.22 25.60
C VAL A 11 15.05 -3.93 24.35
N GLY A 12 15.93 -4.65 23.66
CA GLY A 12 15.53 -5.55 22.59
C GLY A 12 14.46 -6.53 23.09
N LEU A 13 13.30 -6.49 22.44
CA LEU A 13 12.14 -7.32 22.75
C LEU A 13 12.52 -8.80 22.68
N LEU A 14 12.35 -9.49 23.80
CA LEU A 14 12.81 -10.86 24.03
C LEU A 14 12.09 -11.85 23.11
N TRP A 15 12.81 -12.41 22.14
CA TRP A 15 12.44 -13.67 21.48
C TRP A 15 13.06 -14.85 22.24
N PRO A 16 12.35 -15.97 22.50
CA PRO A 16 12.78 -17.03 23.42
C PRO A 16 13.89 -17.95 22.89
N SER A 17 14.94 -17.46 22.23
CA SER A 17 16.05 -18.33 21.79
C SER A 17 17.49 -17.87 22.09
N LEU A 18 17.73 -16.74 22.78
CA LEU A 18 19.07 -16.41 23.28
C LEU A 18 19.04 -15.80 24.69
N PRO A 19 20.03 -16.11 25.55
CA PRO A 19 20.05 -15.63 26.94
C PRO A 19 20.22 -14.11 26.97
N ALA A 20 19.36 -13.45 27.72
CA ALA A 20 19.35 -12.01 27.96
C ALA A 20 20.72 -11.47 28.37
N THR A 21 21.33 -10.67 27.51
CA THR A 21 22.35 -9.70 27.90
C THR A 21 21.85 -8.33 27.48
N ALA A 22 21.64 -7.45 28.46
CA ALA A 22 21.12 -6.09 28.32
C ALA A 22 21.52 -5.39 27.00
N GLY A 23 20.54 -5.24 26.12
CA GLY A 23 20.65 -4.48 24.88
C GLY A 23 20.66 -2.99 25.14
N VAL A 24 21.40 -2.26 24.31
CA VAL A 24 21.49 -0.80 24.36
C VAL A 24 20.82 -0.24 23.12
N VAL A 25 19.51 0.01 23.17
CA VAL A 25 18.81 0.80 22.14
C VAL A 25 18.75 2.24 22.61
N CYS A 26 19.49 3.19 22.02
CA CYS A 26 19.46 4.59 22.48
C CYS A 26 18.49 5.43 21.63
N VAL A 27 17.34 5.82 22.17
CA VAL A 27 16.70 7.08 21.75
C VAL A 27 17.41 8.21 22.49
N CYS A 28 18.49 8.74 21.94
CA CYS A 28 19.24 9.82 22.60
C CYS A 28 18.51 11.18 22.46
N ALA A 29 17.37 11.34 23.14
CA ALA A 29 16.59 12.59 23.21
C ALA A 29 17.20 13.57 24.23
N LEU A 30 17.79 14.66 23.75
CA LEU A 30 18.24 15.77 24.61
C LEU A 30 17.28 16.96 24.54
N LEU A 31 16.68 17.27 25.69
CA LEU A 31 15.96 18.53 25.95
C LEU A 31 16.90 19.71 26.29
N SER A 32 18.17 19.70 25.86
CA SER A 32 19.11 20.77 26.20
C SER A 32 19.66 21.48 24.97
N SER A 33 19.61 22.81 25.01
CA SER A 33 20.10 23.79 24.02
C SER A 33 21.63 23.83 23.86
N SER A 34 22.33 22.72 24.15
CA SER A 34 23.75 22.63 23.85
C SER A 34 23.94 22.42 22.34
N ALA A 35 24.81 23.21 21.72
CA ALA A 35 25.19 23.00 20.33
C ALA A 35 25.68 21.56 20.16
N ARG A 36 25.23 20.88 19.09
CA ARG A 36 25.67 19.52 18.77
C ARG A 36 27.19 19.45 18.74
N ALA A 37 27.74 18.42 19.38
CA ALA A 37 29.18 18.24 19.43
C ALA A 37 29.75 17.89 18.04
N GLN A 38 28.95 17.19 17.21
CA GLN A 38 29.29 16.81 15.84
C GLN A 38 28.03 16.80 14.96
N THR A 39 28.18 17.14 13.68
CA THR A 39 27.08 17.21 12.71
C THR A 39 27.29 16.23 11.56
N LEU A 40 26.18 15.77 10.97
CA LEU A 40 26.19 15.03 9.71
C LEU A 40 25.80 15.98 8.56
N PRO A 41 26.62 16.10 7.50
CA PRO A 41 26.33 17.06 6.45
C PRO A 41 25.09 16.65 5.62
N ASP A 42 24.13 17.57 5.46
CA ASP A 42 22.93 17.38 4.63
C ASP A 42 23.25 17.12 3.16
N ASN A 43 24.38 17.65 2.67
CA ASN A 43 24.74 17.70 1.26
C ASN A 43 25.56 16.51 0.75
N ILE A 44 25.60 15.38 1.47
CA ILE A 44 26.19 14.14 0.93
C ILE A 44 25.39 13.73 -0.31
N ASP A 45 26.05 13.70 -1.47
CA ASP A 45 25.43 13.34 -2.73
C ASP A 45 25.25 11.82 -2.82
N ILE A 46 23.99 11.39 -2.94
CA ILE A 46 23.62 9.99 -3.15
C ILE A 46 23.12 9.73 -4.58
N SER A 47 22.97 10.77 -5.41
CA SER A 47 22.34 10.66 -6.72
C SER A 47 23.18 9.91 -7.75
N ALA A 48 24.49 9.84 -7.55
CA ALA A 48 25.40 9.08 -8.40
C ALA A 48 25.25 7.55 -8.25
N SER A 49 24.59 7.09 -7.19
CA SER A 49 24.33 5.67 -6.96
C SER A 49 22.90 5.30 -7.38
N PRO A 50 22.69 4.25 -8.20
CA PRO A 50 21.36 3.85 -8.66
C PRO A 50 20.37 3.53 -7.52
N ASN A 51 20.87 3.00 -6.40
CA ASN A 51 20.08 2.72 -5.21
C ASN A 51 20.24 3.83 -4.14
N GLY A 52 20.98 4.91 -4.41
CA GLY A 52 21.22 5.99 -3.48
C GLY A 52 22.08 5.63 -2.27
N ILE A 53 22.86 4.54 -2.33
CA ILE A 53 23.80 4.14 -1.28
C ILE A 53 25.21 4.44 -1.76
N VAL A 54 25.98 5.16 -0.94
CA VAL A 54 27.33 5.61 -1.26
C VAL A 54 28.30 5.27 -0.13
N VAL A 55 29.59 5.21 -0.45
CA VAL A 55 30.65 5.17 0.56
C VAL A 55 30.59 6.45 1.40
N LEU A 56 30.73 6.32 2.73
CA LEU A 56 30.68 7.47 3.63
C LEU A 56 31.86 8.43 3.32
N PRO A 57 31.60 9.69 2.92
CA PRO A 57 32.65 10.58 2.42
C PRO A 57 33.70 10.96 3.48
N THR A 58 34.96 11.15 3.09
CA THR A 58 36.06 11.50 4.02
C THR A 58 35.87 12.82 4.77
N SER A 59 34.98 13.70 4.27
CA SER A 59 34.57 14.94 4.93
C SER A 59 33.73 14.72 6.19
N VAL A 60 33.12 13.55 6.34
CA VAL A 60 32.34 13.18 7.54
C VAL A 60 33.30 12.96 8.73
N SER A 61 32.87 13.34 9.93
CA SER A 61 33.65 13.18 11.16
C SER A 61 34.18 11.74 11.34
N PRO A 62 35.44 11.57 11.78
CA PRO A 62 35.99 10.26 12.13
C PRO A 62 35.16 9.47 13.14
N VAL A 63 34.37 10.13 14.00
CA VAL A 63 33.49 9.44 14.95
C VAL A 63 32.47 8.55 14.23
N PHE A 64 31.95 9.00 13.08
CA PHE A 64 31.05 8.18 12.27
C PHE A 64 31.83 7.25 11.34
N ARG A 65 32.89 7.74 10.66
CA ARG A 65 33.66 6.94 9.69
C ARG A 65 34.44 5.78 10.28
N ASN A 66 34.73 5.80 11.58
CA ASN A 66 35.36 4.67 12.26
C ASN A 66 34.37 3.55 12.60
N VAL A 67 33.06 3.82 12.49
CA VAL A 67 31.98 2.89 12.85
C VAL A 67 31.20 2.42 11.62
N PHE A 68 30.98 3.31 10.64
CA PHE A 68 30.15 3.09 9.47
C PHE A 68 30.95 3.28 8.17
N ASP A 69 30.67 2.46 7.16
CA ASP A 69 31.37 2.48 5.86
C ASP A 69 30.55 3.11 4.73
N ARG A 70 29.23 3.09 4.84
CA ARG A 70 28.29 3.57 3.83
C ARG A 70 27.23 4.47 4.41
N TYR A 71 26.57 5.18 3.50
CA TYR A 71 25.60 6.21 3.81
C TYR A 71 24.45 6.21 2.81
N THR A 72 23.27 6.53 3.32
CA THR A 72 22.16 6.99 2.50
C THR A 72 21.29 7.99 3.29
N LYS A 73 20.25 8.53 2.66
CA LYS A 73 19.33 9.48 3.30
C LYS A 73 17.94 9.49 2.68
N VAL A 74 17.01 10.02 3.45
CA VAL A 74 15.75 10.58 2.94
C VAL A 74 15.83 12.11 3.09
N VAL A 75 15.45 12.85 2.05
CA VAL A 75 15.45 14.31 2.08
C VAL A 75 14.07 14.79 2.52
N ALA A 76 14.03 15.55 3.62
CA ALA A 76 12.82 16.17 4.12
C ALA A 76 12.37 17.34 3.22
N PRO A 77 11.09 17.78 3.28
CA PRO A 77 10.59 18.86 2.43
C PRO A 77 11.36 20.19 2.53
N ASN A 78 12.01 20.48 3.66
CA ASN A 78 12.88 21.64 3.85
C ASN A 78 14.30 21.48 3.27
N GLY A 79 14.60 20.36 2.62
CA GLY A 79 15.88 20.05 1.99
C GLY A 79 16.95 19.45 2.92
N GLN A 80 16.65 19.31 4.22
CA GLN A 80 17.56 18.66 5.17
C GLN A 80 17.49 17.14 5.09
N ALA A 81 18.53 16.47 5.56
CA ALA A 81 18.63 15.02 5.50
C ALA A 81 18.13 14.35 6.80
N ILE A 82 17.42 13.24 6.61
CA ILE A 82 17.25 12.19 7.61
C ILE A 82 18.25 11.09 7.24
N HIS A 83 19.24 10.88 8.08
CA HIS A 83 20.47 10.17 7.77
C HIS A 83 20.33 8.66 8.02
N PHE A 84 21.06 7.88 7.23
CA PHE A 84 21.27 6.46 7.45
C PHE A 84 22.76 6.19 7.40
N LEU A 85 23.32 5.66 8.49
CA LEU A 85 24.71 5.28 8.62
C LEU A 85 24.79 3.76 8.67
N LEU A 86 25.56 3.14 7.78
CA LEU A 86 25.49 1.70 7.52
C LEU A 86 26.82 1.01 7.83
N GLN A 87 26.76 -0.12 8.54
CA GLN A 87 27.88 -1.04 8.68
C GLN A 87 27.95 -2.06 7.53
N SER A 88 29.06 -2.78 7.47
CA SER A 88 29.44 -3.65 6.35
C SER A 88 28.51 -4.84 6.09
N GLN A 89 27.80 -5.35 7.10
CA GLN A 89 26.86 -6.48 6.95
C GLN A 89 25.43 -6.04 6.61
N VAL A 90 25.14 -4.74 6.65
CA VAL A 90 23.86 -4.21 6.19
C VAL A 90 23.85 -4.26 4.67
N THR A 91 23.05 -5.10 4.03
CA THR A 91 23.05 -5.14 2.56
C THR A 91 22.46 -3.85 1.97
N ASP A 92 22.73 -3.60 0.69
CA ASP A 92 22.11 -2.47 0.01
C ASP A 92 20.58 -2.60 0.01
N GLU A 93 20.05 -3.81 -0.20
CA GLU A 93 18.60 -4.04 -0.15
C GLU A 93 18.02 -3.75 1.25
N MET A 94 18.71 -4.11 2.33
CA MET A 94 18.30 -3.79 3.70
C MET A 94 18.19 -2.28 3.93
N ALA A 95 19.21 -1.53 3.48
CA ALA A 95 19.22 -0.08 3.60
C ALA A 95 18.15 0.59 2.72
N VAL A 96 17.91 0.09 1.50
CA VAL A 96 16.79 0.56 0.67
C VAL A 96 15.47 0.31 1.38
N ARG A 97 15.24 -0.91 1.87
CA ARG A 97 14.00 -1.27 2.59
C ARG A 97 13.74 -0.36 3.79
N ALA A 98 14.75 -0.12 4.64
CA ALA A 98 14.60 0.76 5.79
C ALA A 98 14.26 2.22 5.40
N ARG A 99 14.78 2.73 4.27
CA ARG A 99 14.37 4.04 3.75
C ARG A 99 12.91 4.06 3.28
N GLU A 100 12.44 3.00 2.62
CA GLU A 100 11.06 2.93 2.15
C GLU A 100 10.06 2.78 3.31
N VAL A 101 10.45 2.09 4.38
CA VAL A 101 9.72 2.09 5.66
C VAL A 101 9.68 3.51 6.27
N LEU A 102 10.79 4.24 6.27
CA LEU A 102 10.80 5.63 6.75
C LEU A 102 9.88 6.50 5.90
N ARG A 103 9.96 6.39 4.57
CA ARG A 103 9.07 7.12 3.65
C ARG A 103 7.61 6.80 3.92
N PHE A 104 7.26 5.55 4.15
CA PHE A 104 5.90 5.16 4.54
C PHE A 104 5.42 5.93 5.78
N TYR A 105 6.23 6.01 6.83
CA TYR A 105 5.84 6.71 8.04
C TYR A 105 5.72 8.23 7.88
N ILE A 106 6.56 8.85 7.05
CA ILE A 106 6.59 10.32 6.87
C ILE A 106 5.80 10.82 5.66
N THR A 107 5.22 9.92 4.85
CA THR A 107 4.34 10.30 3.73
C THR A 107 2.94 10.61 4.23
N ASP A 108 2.34 11.64 3.64
CA ASP A 108 0.99 12.09 3.96
C ASP A 108 -0.05 10.99 3.72
N VAL A 109 -1.03 10.93 4.62
CA VAL A 109 -2.17 10.01 4.55
C VAL A 109 -3.46 10.85 4.56
N PRO A 110 -3.93 11.30 3.38
CA PRO A 110 -5.10 12.14 3.26
C PRO A 110 -6.32 11.56 4.00
N GLY A 111 -7.08 12.41 4.70
CA GLY A 111 -8.26 12.02 5.46
C GLY A 111 -8.00 11.57 6.90
N THR A 112 -6.75 11.35 7.30
CA THR A 112 -6.40 11.06 8.70
C THR A 112 -6.24 12.32 9.55
N GLN A 113 -6.49 12.25 10.86
CA GLN A 113 -6.47 13.42 11.75
C GLN A 113 -5.08 14.04 11.92
N TYR A 114 -4.05 13.19 12.11
CA TYR A 114 -2.68 13.59 12.40
C TYR A 114 -1.69 13.20 11.29
N GLY A 115 -2.10 12.36 10.33
CA GLY A 115 -1.28 11.92 9.21
C GLY A 115 -1.52 12.66 7.90
N ALA A 116 -2.54 13.54 7.80
CA ALA A 116 -2.90 14.19 6.54
C ALA A 116 -1.85 15.17 6.00
N ASN A 117 -0.99 15.72 6.85
CA ASN A 117 0.17 16.52 6.45
C ASN A 117 1.31 16.33 7.46
N LYS A 118 2.35 15.59 7.05
CA LYS A 118 3.53 15.25 7.84
C LYS A 118 4.74 16.10 7.48
N THR A 119 4.56 17.19 6.72
CA THR A 119 5.65 18.09 6.33
C THR A 119 6.40 18.65 7.54
N ALA A 120 5.68 19.13 8.55
CA ALA A 120 6.29 19.67 9.76
C ALA A 120 7.08 18.60 10.55
N LEU A 121 6.52 17.39 10.62
CA LEU A 121 7.14 16.22 11.24
C LEU A 121 8.46 15.87 10.53
N ALA A 122 8.45 15.69 9.20
CA ALA A 122 9.64 15.34 8.43
C ALA A 122 10.71 16.43 8.49
N ASN A 123 10.31 17.71 8.42
CA ASN A 123 11.22 18.84 8.58
C ASN A 123 11.87 18.87 9.96
N GLN A 124 11.12 18.52 11.02
CA GLN A 124 11.67 18.44 12.36
C GLN A 124 12.71 17.32 12.49
N MET A 125 12.48 16.16 11.86
CA MET A 125 13.49 15.10 11.80
C MET A 125 14.77 15.57 11.10
N GLY A 126 14.64 16.31 9.97
CA GLY A 126 15.77 16.92 9.28
C GLY A 126 16.51 17.97 10.14
N ASN A 127 15.78 18.83 10.86
CA ASN A 127 16.37 19.84 11.75
C ASN A 127 17.17 19.20 12.90
N LEU A 128 16.75 18.01 13.31
CA LEU A 128 17.44 17.18 14.30
C LEU A 128 18.48 16.26 13.66
N GLU A 129 18.84 16.42 12.38
CA GLU A 129 19.73 15.51 11.62
C GLU A 129 19.50 14.04 12.04
N ALA A 130 18.22 13.64 12.13
CA ALA A 130 17.82 12.38 12.75
C ALA A 130 18.49 11.23 11.97
N ALA A 131 19.06 10.26 12.69
CA ALA A 131 19.89 9.23 12.09
C ALA A 131 19.43 7.82 12.47
N LEU A 132 19.13 7.00 11.46
CA LEU A 132 19.10 5.56 11.65
C LEU A 132 20.54 5.02 11.58
N VAL A 133 21.04 4.47 12.68
CA VAL A 133 22.39 3.90 12.76
C VAL A 133 22.30 2.38 12.67
N TYR A 134 22.64 1.87 11.49
CA TYR A 134 22.40 0.49 11.11
C TYR A 134 23.64 -0.36 11.35
N PHE A 135 23.61 -1.14 12.44
CA PHE A 135 24.73 -1.96 12.89
C PHE A 135 24.64 -3.38 12.36
N ASN A 136 25.78 -4.05 12.34
CA ASN A 136 25.85 -5.48 12.01
C ASN A 136 25.10 -6.32 13.05
N THR A 137 25.28 -5.99 14.33
CA THR A 137 24.70 -6.69 15.48
C THR A 137 24.48 -5.73 16.66
N GLU A 138 23.66 -6.14 17.61
CA GLU A 138 23.50 -5.49 18.92
C GLU A 138 24.84 -5.31 19.64
N GLN A 139 25.73 -6.32 19.59
CA GLN A 139 27.06 -6.24 20.19
C GLN A 139 27.91 -5.13 19.53
N ALA A 140 27.83 -4.96 18.21
CA ALA A 140 28.52 -3.90 17.51
C ALA A 140 27.98 -2.52 17.88
N ALA A 141 26.66 -2.39 18.03
CA ALA A 141 26.00 -1.18 18.52
C ALA A 141 26.48 -0.81 19.93
N SER A 142 26.43 -1.75 20.87
CA SER A 142 26.90 -1.56 22.25
C SER A 142 28.38 -1.12 22.31
N GLN A 143 29.25 -1.73 21.49
CA GLN A 143 30.66 -1.31 21.40
C GLN A 143 30.81 0.11 20.86
N ALA A 144 30.06 0.49 19.83
CA ALA A 144 30.11 1.82 19.24
C ALA A 144 29.62 2.90 20.21
N PHE A 145 28.47 2.67 20.87
CA PHE A 145 27.89 3.62 21.83
C PHE A 145 28.69 3.76 23.13
N ASN A 146 29.38 2.70 23.58
CA ASN A 146 30.35 2.81 24.67
C ASN A 146 31.65 3.53 24.25
N GLY A 147 31.84 3.77 22.95
CA GLY A 147 32.97 4.50 22.37
C GLY A 147 32.67 5.98 22.08
N PRO A 148 33.44 6.60 21.15
CA PRO A 148 33.25 8.01 20.78
C PRO A 148 31.87 8.35 20.22
N LEU A 149 31.16 7.39 19.61
CA LEU A 149 29.84 7.62 19.03
C LEU A 149 28.80 8.00 20.08
N GLY A 150 28.83 7.40 21.28
CA GLY A 150 27.92 7.77 22.38
C GLY A 150 28.09 9.21 22.87
N ASN A 151 29.19 9.86 22.53
CA ASN A 151 29.44 11.28 22.83
C ASN A 151 29.20 12.20 21.62
N ALA A 152 28.80 11.66 20.46
CA ALA A 152 28.57 12.44 19.24
C ALA A 152 27.38 13.41 19.36
N ASN A 153 26.49 13.17 20.33
CA ASN A 153 25.31 14.00 20.60
C ASN A 153 24.43 14.17 19.34
N ILE A 154 24.01 13.04 18.77
CA ILE A 154 23.07 12.96 17.64
C ILE A 154 21.73 12.38 18.10
N PHE A 155 20.65 12.75 17.40
CA PHE A 155 19.38 12.07 17.56
C PHE A 155 19.42 10.79 16.71
N ALA A 156 19.66 9.66 17.35
CA ALA A 156 19.83 8.39 16.67
C ALA A 156 18.81 7.35 17.14
N GLN A 157 18.56 6.39 16.27
CA GLN A 157 17.89 5.13 16.57
C GLN A 157 18.67 4.01 15.88
N ASP A 158 18.97 2.94 16.60
CA ASP A 158 19.71 1.81 16.05
C ASP A 158 18.80 0.74 15.45
N LEU A 159 19.32 0.07 14.42
CA LEU A 159 18.70 -1.09 13.78
C LEU A 159 19.81 -2.11 13.50
N TYR A 160 19.50 -3.40 13.59
CA TYR A 160 20.49 -4.47 13.43
C TYR A 160 20.24 -5.30 12.18
N ALA A 161 21.31 -5.58 11.42
CA ALA A 161 21.24 -6.43 10.23
C ALA A 161 20.69 -7.83 10.54
N THR A 162 20.91 -8.33 11.76
CA THR A 162 20.42 -9.63 12.25
C THR A 162 18.92 -9.70 12.44
N GLU A 163 18.23 -8.56 12.53
CA GLU A 163 16.77 -8.48 12.74
C GLU A 163 16.09 -7.70 11.61
N SER A 164 16.69 -7.74 10.42
CA SER A 164 16.18 -7.05 9.24
C SER A 164 15.91 -8.04 8.13
N VAL A 165 14.63 -8.16 7.75
CA VAL A 165 14.18 -9.25 6.90
C VAL A 165 13.63 -8.70 5.60
N LEU A 166 14.25 -9.10 4.48
CA LEU A 166 13.83 -8.66 3.15
C LEU A 166 12.66 -9.49 2.64
N GLU A 167 11.66 -8.84 2.06
CA GLU A 167 10.56 -9.49 1.35
C GLU A 167 11.12 -10.50 0.33
N GLY A 168 10.57 -11.71 0.28
CA GLY A 168 11.02 -12.76 -0.66
C GLY A 168 12.32 -13.48 -0.27
N SER A 169 13.02 -13.05 0.78
CA SER A 169 14.12 -13.84 1.36
C SER A 169 13.58 -15.12 2.01
N GLY A 170 14.43 -16.15 2.15
CA GLY A 170 14.04 -17.38 2.83
C GLY A 170 13.58 -17.16 4.28
N GLN A 171 14.17 -16.18 4.98
CA GLN A 171 13.76 -15.78 6.33
C GLN A 171 12.37 -15.15 6.34
N TYR A 172 12.05 -14.32 5.35
CA TYR A 172 10.73 -13.71 5.22
C TYR A 172 9.66 -14.75 4.88
N LEU A 173 9.93 -15.58 3.86
CA LEU A 173 8.99 -16.58 3.35
C LEU A 173 8.61 -17.61 4.41
N ASN A 174 9.58 -18.03 5.22
CA ASN A 174 9.38 -19.00 6.31
C ASN A 174 9.11 -18.35 7.67
N ASN A 175 9.20 -17.02 7.74
CA ASN A 175 9.06 -16.21 8.95
C ASN A 175 9.86 -16.73 10.16
N THR A 176 11.17 -16.95 9.96
CA THR A 176 12.02 -17.66 10.93
C THR A 176 12.75 -16.75 11.92
N VAL A 177 12.68 -15.43 11.73
CA VAL A 177 13.39 -14.43 12.53
C VAL A 177 12.51 -13.20 12.70
N ARG A 178 12.72 -12.48 13.80
CA ARG A 178 12.12 -11.17 14.03
C ARG A 178 12.56 -10.17 12.95
N ASP A 179 11.64 -9.32 12.53
CA ASP A 179 11.91 -8.17 11.67
C ASP A 179 11.61 -6.89 12.44
N ALA A 180 12.66 -6.24 12.94
CA ALA A 180 12.58 -5.03 13.75
C ALA A 180 12.50 -3.74 12.90
N THR A 181 12.52 -3.86 11.57
CA THR A 181 12.69 -2.67 10.72
C THR A 181 11.54 -1.68 10.85
N LEU A 182 10.29 -2.15 10.95
CA LEU A 182 9.14 -1.26 11.18
C LEU A 182 9.28 -0.56 12.53
N GLU A 183 9.64 -1.34 13.55
CA GLU A 183 9.77 -0.86 14.92
C GLU A 183 10.81 0.24 15.07
N GLU A 184 12.05 -0.06 14.71
CA GLU A 184 13.15 0.87 14.93
C GLU A 184 13.03 2.11 14.05
N VAL A 185 12.51 1.97 12.82
CA VAL A 185 12.27 3.14 11.99
C VAL A 185 11.13 3.99 12.57
N PHE A 186 10.09 3.37 13.15
CA PHE A 186 9.03 4.11 13.81
C PHE A 186 9.52 4.81 15.09
N HIS A 187 10.36 4.18 15.90
CA HIS A 187 10.97 4.82 17.07
C HIS A 187 11.70 6.12 16.69
N LEU A 188 12.45 6.12 15.58
CA LEU A 188 13.09 7.32 15.05
C LEU A 188 12.05 8.39 14.67
N VAL A 189 10.99 8.01 13.95
CA VAL A 189 9.91 8.92 13.55
C VAL A 189 9.15 9.47 14.75
N HIS A 190 8.86 8.63 15.74
CA HIS A 190 8.10 8.99 16.92
C HIS A 190 8.90 10.01 17.73
N GLY A 191 10.17 9.73 18.03
CA GLY A 191 11.00 10.59 18.86
C GLY A 191 11.45 11.87 18.16
N ALA A 192 11.94 11.78 16.92
CA ALA A 192 12.49 12.94 16.21
C ALA A 192 11.41 13.79 15.53
N GLY A 193 10.23 13.22 15.28
CA GLY A 193 9.18 13.85 14.47
C GLY A 193 7.88 14.02 15.24
N LEU A 194 7.21 12.92 15.56
CA LEU A 194 5.83 12.92 16.09
C LEU A 194 5.76 13.63 17.44
N GLN A 195 6.53 13.20 18.44
CA GLN A 195 6.48 13.74 19.80
C GLN A 195 6.69 15.27 19.83
N PRO A 196 7.72 15.86 19.16
CA PRO A 196 7.93 17.30 19.18
C PRO A 196 6.93 18.11 18.33
N THR A 197 6.31 17.52 17.30
CA THR A 197 5.45 18.28 16.36
C THR A 197 3.95 18.04 16.54
N LEU A 198 3.57 16.92 17.15
CA LEU A 198 2.20 16.48 17.36
C LEU A 198 1.95 16.11 18.84
N PRO A 199 2.14 17.04 19.80
CA PRO A 199 2.02 16.74 21.22
C PRO A 199 0.62 16.27 21.63
N ALA A 200 -0.44 16.75 20.96
CA ALA A 200 -1.80 16.26 21.18
C ALA A 200 -1.98 14.80 20.78
N PHE A 201 -1.37 14.38 19.67
CA PHE A 201 -1.41 12.98 19.25
C PHE A 201 -0.60 12.09 20.18
N HIS A 202 0.60 12.54 20.58
CA HIS A 202 1.41 11.81 21.56
C HIS A 202 0.68 11.62 22.89
N GLU A 203 -0.05 12.63 23.35
CA GLU A 203 -0.89 12.55 24.55
C GLU A 203 -2.04 11.53 24.39
N GLU A 204 -2.68 11.45 23.22
CA GLU A 204 -3.66 10.40 22.94
C GLU A 204 -3.05 8.99 22.99
N ILE A 205 -1.84 8.81 22.45
CA ILE A 205 -1.11 7.54 22.53
C ILE A 205 -0.79 7.20 23.99
N LEU A 206 -0.34 8.18 24.79
CA LEU A 206 -0.07 8.00 26.22
C LEU A 206 -1.33 7.57 26.98
N GLN A 207 -2.49 8.17 26.68
CA GLN A 207 -3.76 7.81 27.29
C GLN A 207 -4.18 6.39 26.92
N ALA A 208 -4.06 6.01 25.65
CA ALA A 208 -4.32 4.64 25.19
C ALA A 208 -3.36 3.63 25.86
N THR A 209 -2.08 3.99 25.98
CA THR A 209 -1.06 3.18 26.68
C THR A 209 -1.47 2.89 28.13
N ASN A 210 -1.84 3.93 28.87
CA ASN A 210 -2.25 3.79 30.27
C ASN A 210 -3.54 2.96 30.41
N ALA A 211 -4.49 3.13 29.48
CA ALA A 211 -5.71 2.32 29.45
C ALA A 211 -5.41 0.84 29.15
N ALA A 212 -4.51 0.55 28.22
CA ALA A 212 -4.10 -0.81 27.89
C ALA A 212 -3.38 -1.51 29.04
N ILE A 213 -2.52 -0.79 29.77
CA ILE A 213 -1.89 -1.29 31.00
C ILE A 213 -2.94 -1.60 32.07
N ALA A 214 -3.86 -0.66 32.31
CA ALA A 214 -4.92 -0.86 33.31
C ALA A 214 -5.86 -2.03 32.97
N ALA A 215 -6.07 -2.29 31.67
CA ALA A 215 -6.86 -3.41 31.17
C ALA A 215 -6.08 -4.74 31.09
N GLY A 216 -4.78 -4.75 31.37
CA GLY A 216 -3.92 -5.93 31.23
C GLY A 216 -3.67 -6.37 29.78
N MET A 217 -3.89 -5.48 28.81
CA MET A 217 -3.64 -5.71 27.38
C MET A 217 -2.17 -5.48 27.02
N TYR A 218 -1.52 -4.57 27.73
CA TYR A 218 -0.10 -4.27 27.60
C TYR A 218 0.57 -4.40 28.97
N ASN A 219 1.52 -5.32 29.09
CA ASN A 219 2.29 -5.59 30.29
C ASN A 219 3.76 -5.18 30.05
N PRO A 220 4.07 -3.86 30.13
CA PRO A 220 5.41 -3.37 29.86
C PRO A 220 6.43 -3.92 30.85
N PRO A 221 7.72 -3.96 30.47
CA PRO A 221 8.82 -4.18 31.39
C PRO A 221 8.76 -3.27 32.63
N PRO A 222 9.40 -3.67 33.75
CA PRO A 222 9.40 -2.87 34.97
C PRO A 222 10.00 -1.48 34.72
N PRO A 223 9.64 -0.45 35.50
CA PRO A 223 10.12 0.93 35.31
C PRO A 223 11.65 1.11 35.31
N SER A 224 12.39 0.16 35.86
CA SER A 224 13.87 0.12 35.83
C SER A 224 14.43 -0.23 34.46
N GLU A 225 13.65 -0.91 33.63
CA GLU A 225 14.00 -1.36 32.28
C GLU A 225 13.29 -0.51 31.23
N LEU A 226 11.99 -0.21 31.43
CA LEU A 226 11.23 0.69 30.56
C LEU A 226 10.57 1.81 31.38
N PRO A 227 11.18 3.01 31.40
CA PRO A 227 10.62 4.16 32.09
C PRO A 227 9.19 4.48 31.64
N PRO A 228 8.30 4.97 32.52
CA PRO A 228 6.91 5.26 32.16
C PRO A 228 6.74 6.23 30.98
N ALA A 229 7.68 7.14 30.78
CA ALA A 229 7.66 8.10 29.67
C ALA A 229 7.91 7.45 28.29
N ASP A 230 8.54 6.28 28.26
CA ASP A 230 8.95 5.58 27.04
C ASP A 230 7.94 4.50 26.63
N ARG A 231 7.09 4.07 27.57
CA ARG A 231 6.01 3.10 27.31
C ARG A 231 5.10 3.42 26.12
N PRO A 232 4.74 4.70 25.83
CA PRO A 232 3.94 5.02 24.67
C PRO A 232 4.60 4.72 23.33
N PHE A 233 5.94 4.66 23.27
CA PHE A 233 6.69 4.30 22.06
C PHE A 233 6.50 2.82 21.77
N GLU A 234 6.78 1.98 22.77
CA GLU A 234 6.67 0.52 22.67
C GLU A 234 5.22 0.02 22.50
N TYR A 235 4.27 0.70 23.14
CA TYR A 235 2.85 0.35 23.03
C TYR A 235 2.31 0.57 21.61
N ILE A 236 2.52 1.75 21.03
CA ILE A 236 1.94 2.07 19.72
C ILE A 236 2.61 1.24 18.61
N ILE A 237 3.90 0.94 18.73
CA ILE A 237 4.58 0.11 17.74
C ILE A 237 4.15 -1.35 17.84
N SER A 238 3.81 -1.82 19.04
CA SER A 238 3.21 -3.14 19.21
C SER A 238 1.89 -3.28 18.43
N ILE A 239 1.07 -2.23 18.46
CA ILE A 239 -0.16 -2.15 17.67
C ILE A 239 0.15 -2.17 16.18
N ILE A 240 1.09 -1.35 15.71
CA ILE A 240 1.45 -1.21 14.29
C ILE A 240 1.93 -2.55 13.72
N ASP A 241 2.84 -3.24 14.40
CA ASP A 241 3.37 -4.52 13.94
C ASP A 241 2.28 -5.61 13.86
N VAL A 242 1.43 -5.69 14.88
CA VAL A 242 0.30 -6.64 14.90
C VAL A 242 -0.72 -6.30 13.82
N TYR A 243 -1.01 -5.01 13.61
CA TYR A 243 -1.99 -4.53 12.65
C TYR A 243 -1.59 -4.83 11.21
N TYR A 244 -0.29 -4.72 10.89
CA TYR A 244 0.28 -5.11 9.60
C TYR A 244 0.77 -6.57 9.55
N GLY A 245 0.37 -7.39 10.53
CA GLY A 245 0.49 -8.85 10.46
C GLY A 245 1.87 -9.43 10.75
N PHE A 246 2.82 -8.63 11.25
CA PHE A 246 4.18 -9.10 11.53
C PHE A 246 4.21 -10.18 12.62
N TRP A 247 3.24 -10.16 13.55
CA TRP A 247 3.09 -11.16 14.62
C TRP A 247 2.05 -12.25 14.35
N ALA A 248 1.28 -12.17 13.26
CA ALA A 248 0.12 -13.06 13.06
C ALA A 248 0.49 -14.53 12.83
N HIS A 249 1.75 -14.82 12.54
CA HIS A 249 2.30 -16.17 12.48
C HIS A 249 2.47 -16.85 13.84
N ASN A 250 2.33 -16.10 14.95
CA ASN A 250 2.38 -16.61 16.33
C ASN A 250 3.60 -17.51 16.63
N PRO A 251 4.82 -16.97 16.53
CA PRO A 251 6.05 -17.78 16.60
C PRO A 251 6.21 -18.53 17.92
N ASP A 252 5.73 -17.94 19.01
CA ASP A 252 5.83 -18.52 20.36
C ASP A 252 4.67 -19.47 20.68
N GLY A 253 3.65 -19.56 19.81
CA GLY A 253 2.47 -20.39 20.02
C GLY A 253 1.59 -19.97 21.21
N ASN A 254 1.87 -18.82 21.83
CA ASN A 254 1.19 -18.33 23.03
C ASN A 254 0.04 -17.35 22.71
N GLY A 255 -0.08 -16.91 21.45
CA GLY A 255 -1.14 -16.01 21.01
C GLY A 255 -0.93 -14.55 21.43
N THR A 256 0.25 -14.20 21.92
CA THR A 256 0.68 -12.84 22.27
C THR A 256 1.79 -12.39 21.32
N SER A 257 2.16 -11.12 21.38
CA SER A 257 3.32 -10.57 20.67
C SER A 257 4.37 -10.05 21.66
N PHE A 258 5.57 -9.74 21.16
CA PHE A 258 6.62 -9.08 21.96
C PHE A 258 6.97 -9.85 23.23
N GLY A 259 7.22 -11.16 23.13
CA GLY A 259 7.57 -12.00 24.28
C GLY A 259 6.47 -12.11 25.36
N GLY A 260 5.22 -11.74 25.04
CA GLY A 260 4.10 -11.73 25.98
C GLY A 260 3.79 -10.36 26.58
N GLU A 261 4.49 -9.31 26.17
CA GLU A 261 4.22 -7.94 26.62
C GLU A 261 2.91 -7.40 26.07
N TYR A 262 2.51 -7.79 24.86
CA TYR A 262 1.25 -7.34 24.26
C TYR A 262 0.31 -8.51 23.95
N ALA A 263 -0.95 -8.37 24.37
CA ALA A 263 -1.91 -9.48 24.43
C ALA A 263 -2.40 -10.00 23.07
N PHE A 264 -2.13 -9.29 21.98
CA PHE A 264 -2.66 -9.60 20.65
C PHE A 264 -1.53 -9.90 19.67
N HIS A 265 -1.78 -10.82 18.73
CA HIS A 265 -0.84 -11.16 17.65
C HIS A 265 -1.47 -11.10 16.26
N THR A 266 -2.80 -10.99 16.14
CA THR A 266 -3.49 -10.80 14.86
C THR A 266 -4.25 -9.49 14.83
N ARG A 267 -4.36 -8.89 13.64
CA ARG A 267 -5.17 -7.68 13.42
C ARG A 267 -6.61 -7.83 13.91
N ALA A 268 -7.26 -8.96 13.63
CA ALA A 268 -8.64 -9.17 14.05
C ALA A 268 -8.81 -9.21 15.59
N ALA A 269 -7.90 -9.86 16.30
CA ALA A 269 -7.92 -9.89 17.77
C ALA A 269 -7.61 -8.50 18.36
N LEU A 270 -6.65 -7.79 17.77
CA LEU A 270 -6.29 -6.42 18.11
C LEU A 270 -7.48 -5.46 17.94
N GLU A 271 -8.16 -5.48 16.79
CA GLU A 271 -9.32 -4.63 16.49
C GLU A 271 -10.49 -4.90 17.45
N ALA A 272 -10.67 -6.14 17.90
CA ALA A 272 -11.69 -6.51 18.87
C ALA A 272 -11.31 -6.17 20.33
N GLY A 273 -10.03 -6.23 20.66
CA GLY A 273 -9.54 -6.12 22.04
C GLY A 273 -9.06 -4.72 22.44
N ASP A 274 -8.32 -4.04 21.57
CA ASP A 274 -7.70 -2.73 21.84
C ASP A 274 -8.05 -1.70 20.76
N LEU A 275 -9.36 -1.43 20.64
CA LEU A 275 -9.89 -0.47 19.69
C LEU A 275 -9.31 0.95 19.89
N ALA A 276 -8.96 1.33 21.13
CA ALA A 276 -8.38 2.63 21.43
C ALA A 276 -6.99 2.77 20.79
N GLY A 277 -6.14 1.75 20.94
CA GLY A 277 -4.84 1.67 20.28
C GLY A 277 -4.95 1.71 18.75
N VAL A 278 -5.83 0.89 18.18
CA VAL A 278 -6.08 0.88 16.72
C VAL A 278 -6.58 2.23 16.22
N THR A 279 -7.50 2.86 16.96
CA THR A 279 -8.03 4.18 16.60
C THR A 279 -6.91 5.23 16.64
N ALA A 280 -6.04 5.19 17.64
CA ALA A 280 -4.89 6.10 17.72
C ALA A 280 -3.96 5.89 16.51
N MET A 281 -3.61 4.64 16.18
CA MET A 281 -2.79 4.33 15.01
C MET A 281 -3.39 4.88 13.71
N LEU A 282 -4.68 4.62 13.45
CA LEU A 282 -5.37 5.00 12.22
C LEU A 282 -5.61 6.51 12.07
N LYS A 283 -5.44 7.30 13.14
CA LYS A 283 -5.38 8.76 13.02
C LYS A 283 -4.08 9.25 12.37
N PHE A 284 -3.06 8.40 12.21
CA PHE A 284 -1.75 8.77 11.65
C PHE A 284 -1.29 7.89 10.47
N LEU A 285 -1.68 6.62 10.45
CA LEU A 285 -1.27 5.63 9.46
C LEU A 285 -2.46 5.08 8.66
N PRO A 286 -2.24 4.62 7.42
CA PRO A 286 -3.30 4.03 6.61
C PRO A 286 -3.65 2.61 7.08
N ALA A 287 -4.79 2.09 6.62
CA ALA A 287 -5.24 0.73 6.97
C ALA A 287 -4.42 -0.40 6.29
N ASN A 288 -3.60 -0.07 5.30
CA ASN A 288 -2.70 -0.97 4.57
C ASN A 288 -1.25 -0.48 4.67
N PHE A 289 -0.29 -1.34 4.34
CA PHE A 289 1.14 -1.03 4.36
C PHE A 289 1.64 -0.74 2.95
N SER A 290 1.62 0.54 2.58
CA SER A 290 1.88 1.04 1.22
C SER A 290 3.30 1.61 1.07
N ALA A 291 4.32 0.81 1.39
CA ALA A 291 5.73 1.14 1.17
C ALA A 291 6.22 0.61 -0.19
N ASP A 292 7.11 1.32 -0.89
CA ASP A 292 7.71 0.89 -2.16
C ASP A 292 8.76 -0.22 -1.96
N LEU A 293 8.32 -1.38 -1.46
CA LEU A 293 9.19 -2.51 -1.12
C LEU A 293 9.69 -3.23 -2.37
N SER A 294 10.82 -3.93 -2.21
CA SER A 294 11.41 -4.76 -3.26
C SER A 294 11.62 -6.18 -2.76
N ALA A 295 11.14 -7.17 -3.51
CA ALA A 295 11.46 -8.56 -3.24
C ALA A 295 12.96 -8.79 -3.47
N ALA A 296 13.58 -9.56 -2.59
CA ALA A 296 14.99 -9.90 -2.64
C ALA A 296 15.36 -10.45 -4.02
N ALA A 297 16.53 -10.10 -4.55
CA ALA A 297 16.97 -10.53 -5.88
C ALA A 297 17.10 -12.06 -6.02
N SER A 298 17.20 -12.78 -4.90
CA SER A 298 17.22 -14.24 -4.83
C SER A 298 15.83 -14.88 -4.91
N PHE A 299 14.75 -14.09 -4.81
CA PHE A 299 13.39 -14.61 -4.83
C PHE A 299 13.04 -15.24 -6.18
N ASN A 300 12.47 -16.44 -6.14
CA ASN A 300 11.97 -17.16 -7.31
C ASN A 300 10.59 -17.77 -7.02
N GLY A 301 9.68 -17.65 -7.97
CA GLY A 301 8.28 -18.07 -7.82
C GLY A 301 7.32 -16.89 -7.78
N THR A 302 6.16 -17.08 -7.15
CA THR A 302 5.11 -16.05 -7.04
C THR A 302 5.07 -15.47 -5.63
N PHE A 303 5.33 -14.17 -5.49
CA PHE A 303 5.13 -13.46 -4.24
C PHE A 303 3.67 -13.01 -4.16
N SER A 304 2.95 -13.50 -3.15
CA SER A 304 1.51 -13.29 -3.01
C SER A 304 1.20 -12.28 -1.91
N PHE A 305 0.27 -11.37 -2.18
CA PHE A 305 -0.41 -10.57 -1.17
C PHE A 305 -1.75 -11.22 -0.76
N GLU A 306 -2.18 -12.31 -1.37
CA GLU A 306 -3.37 -13.00 -0.85
C GLU A 306 -3.02 -13.81 0.39
N PHE A 307 -3.86 -13.70 1.42
CA PHE A 307 -3.73 -14.48 2.64
C PHE A 307 -3.93 -15.98 2.39
N ASP A 308 -2.96 -16.77 2.81
CA ASP A 308 -2.99 -18.23 2.83
C ASP A 308 -2.36 -18.72 4.13
N SER A 309 -3.18 -19.32 5.00
CA SER A 309 -2.74 -19.81 6.30
C SER A 309 -1.69 -20.92 6.24
N SER A 310 -1.51 -21.57 5.09
CA SER A 310 -0.44 -22.56 4.86
C SER A 310 0.89 -21.92 4.44
N THR A 311 0.89 -20.63 4.12
CA THR A 311 2.04 -19.87 3.65
C THR A 311 2.39 -18.75 4.64
N PRO A 312 3.37 -18.97 5.55
CA PRO A 312 3.60 -18.11 6.73
C PRO A 312 3.76 -16.62 6.45
N TYR A 313 4.42 -16.24 5.36
CA TYR A 313 4.66 -14.83 5.05
C TYR A 313 3.39 -14.07 4.64
N THR A 314 2.33 -14.77 4.20
CA THR A 314 1.08 -14.11 3.76
C THR A 314 0.30 -13.49 4.92
N HIS A 315 0.62 -13.87 6.15
CA HIS A 315 0.13 -13.19 7.35
C HIS A 315 0.48 -11.70 7.37
N LYS A 316 1.66 -11.32 6.86
CA LYS A 316 2.12 -9.93 6.74
C LYS A 316 1.97 -9.35 5.34
N SER A 317 2.25 -10.14 4.29
CA SER A 317 2.15 -9.62 2.92
C SER A 317 0.73 -9.27 2.49
N GLN A 318 -0.31 -9.77 3.18
CA GLN A 318 -1.70 -9.44 2.87
C GLN A 318 -2.08 -7.97 3.03
N TYR A 319 -1.26 -7.21 3.74
CA TYR A 319 -1.49 -5.79 3.94
C TYR A 319 -0.66 -4.92 2.99
N LEU A 320 0.20 -5.53 2.15
CA LEU A 320 0.99 -4.80 1.17
C LEU A 320 0.14 -4.34 -0.01
N THR A 321 0.51 -3.22 -0.60
CA THR A 321 -0.11 -2.72 -1.83
C THR A 321 0.91 -2.36 -2.91
N ARG A 322 2.21 -2.42 -2.60
CA ARG A 322 3.28 -2.00 -3.52
C ARG A 322 4.44 -2.96 -3.44
N MET A 323 4.93 -3.42 -4.59
CA MET A 323 6.10 -4.31 -4.67
C MET A 323 6.78 -4.21 -6.02
N THR A 324 8.11 -4.22 -6.00
CA THR A 324 8.96 -4.40 -7.17
C THR A 324 9.73 -5.71 -7.07
N LEU A 325 9.76 -6.50 -8.13
CA LEU A 325 10.67 -7.65 -8.21
C LEU A 325 12.10 -7.16 -8.48
N SER A 326 13.09 -7.76 -7.82
CA SER A 326 14.50 -7.55 -8.11
C SER A 326 15.11 -8.75 -8.84
N GLY A 327 16.31 -8.59 -9.39
CA GLY A 327 17.04 -9.66 -10.07
C GLY A 327 16.68 -9.86 -11.54
N GLN A 328 17.03 -11.03 -12.07
CA GLN A 328 16.89 -11.37 -13.50
C GLN A 328 16.03 -12.61 -13.76
N SER A 329 15.68 -13.35 -12.70
CA SER A 329 14.86 -14.54 -12.81
C SER A 329 13.41 -14.18 -13.11
N SER A 330 12.73 -15.00 -13.93
CA SER A 330 11.27 -14.97 -14.05
C SER A 330 10.61 -15.29 -12.72
N SER A 331 10.23 -14.24 -12.00
CA SER A 331 9.44 -14.28 -10.77
C SER A 331 8.11 -13.58 -11.02
N HIS A 332 7.14 -13.74 -10.11
CA HIS A 332 5.78 -13.28 -10.33
C HIS A 332 5.25 -12.53 -9.11
N LEU A 333 4.29 -11.64 -9.32
CA LEU A 333 3.56 -10.94 -8.28
C LEU A 333 2.07 -11.25 -8.40
N ARG A 334 1.44 -11.52 -7.26
CA ARG A 334 -0.01 -11.64 -7.12
C ARG A 334 -0.47 -10.65 -6.06
N GLY A 335 -1.28 -9.69 -6.47
CA GLY A 335 -1.89 -8.69 -5.61
C GLY A 335 -3.00 -9.24 -4.73
N ASN A 336 -3.71 -8.36 -4.04
CA ASN A 336 -4.79 -8.67 -3.10
C ASN A 336 -6.08 -7.95 -3.52
N SER A 337 -6.94 -7.59 -2.55
CA SER A 337 -8.19 -6.87 -2.81
C SER A 337 -8.08 -5.35 -2.70
N PHE A 338 -6.88 -4.82 -2.48
CA PHE A 338 -6.61 -3.38 -2.48
C PHE A 338 -6.06 -2.96 -3.84
N ASP A 339 -6.11 -1.66 -4.12
CA ASP A 339 -5.42 -1.09 -5.27
C ASP A 339 -3.91 -1.31 -5.14
N ASN A 340 -3.33 -2.11 -6.03
CA ASN A 340 -1.94 -2.50 -6.00
C ASN A 340 -1.10 -1.79 -7.07
N THR A 341 0.17 -1.55 -6.75
CA THR A 341 1.17 -1.06 -7.70
C THR A 341 2.31 -2.07 -7.77
N LEU A 342 2.39 -2.80 -8.88
CA LEU A 342 3.29 -3.94 -9.03
C LEU A 342 4.29 -3.67 -10.16
N ALA A 343 5.57 -3.96 -9.94
CA ALA A 343 6.62 -3.82 -10.93
C ALA A 343 7.40 -5.13 -11.10
N GLY A 344 7.65 -5.50 -12.35
CA GLY A 344 8.50 -6.63 -12.72
C GLY A 344 9.99 -6.38 -12.48
N ASN A 345 10.80 -7.41 -12.75
CA ASN A 345 12.25 -7.34 -12.81
C ASN A 345 12.72 -7.43 -14.27
N SER A 346 13.95 -7.90 -14.53
CA SER A 346 14.45 -8.06 -15.91
C SER A 346 14.18 -9.41 -16.56
N GLY A 347 13.54 -10.32 -15.82
CA GLY A 347 13.00 -11.55 -16.37
C GLY A 347 11.63 -11.35 -17.00
N ASN A 348 11.02 -12.43 -17.46
CA ASN A 348 9.63 -12.41 -17.91
C ASN A 348 8.72 -12.71 -16.72
N ASN A 349 7.90 -11.75 -16.30
CA ASN A 349 7.09 -11.86 -15.10
C ASN A 349 5.61 -12.10 -15.42
N THR A 350 4.87 -12.49 -14.40
CA THR A 350 3.41 -12.46 -14.40
C THR A 350 3.02 -11.52 -13.29
N LEU A 351 2.32 -10.44 -13.63
CA LEU A 351 1.84 -9.45 -12.68
C LEU A 351 0.32 -9.56 -12.64
N ASN A 352 -0.20 -10.17 -11.58
CA ASN A 352 -1.63 -10.28 -11.34
C ASN A 352 -2.04 -9.22 -10.30
N GLY A 353 -2.91 -8.28 -10.67
CA GLY A 353 -3.36 -7.20 -9.77
C GLY A 353 -4.33 -7.69 -8.71
N GLY A 354 -5.22 -8.62 -9.07
CA GLY A 354 -6.20 -9.19 -8.17
C GLY A 354 -7.51 -8.43 -8.27
N ALA A 355 -8.04 -7.95 -7.15
CA ALA A 355 -9.22 -7.10 -7.14
C ALA A 355 -8.84 -5.69 -6.68
N GLY A 356 -9.50 -4.68 -7.24
CA GLY A 356 -9.15 -3.29 -6.98
C GLY A 356 -8.92 -2.57 -8.31
N SER A 357 -8.26 -1.41 -8.23
CA SER A 357 -7.74 -0.68 -9.39
C SER A 357 -6.22 -0.75 -9.38
N ASP A 358 -5.67 -1.69 -10.14
CA ASP A 358 -4.27 -2.07 -10.08
C ASP A 358 -3.42 -1.42 -11.17
N THR A 359 -2.14 -1.20 -10.86
CA THR A 359 -1.17 -0.56 -11.73
C THR A 359 0.06 -1.42 -11.92
N ALA A 360 0.34 -1.84 -13.15
CA ALA A 360 1.63 -2.37 -13.56
C ALA A 360 2.60 -1.23 -13.89
N VAL A 361 3.80 -1.24 -13.30
CA VAL A 361 4.82 -0.20 -13.51
C VAL A 361 5.97 -0.71 -14.36
N PHE A 362 6.33 0.07 -15.37
CA PHE A 362 7.44 -0.16 -16.29
C PHE A 362 8.44 1.00 -16.20
N ARG A 363 9.74 0.69 -16.25
CA ARG A 363 10.83 1.63 -15.96
C ARG A 363 11.12 2.61 -17.10
N GLY A 364 10.70 2.29 -18.33
CA GLY A 364 10.97 3.07 -19.53
C GLY A 364 9.77 3.85 -20.06
N PRO A 365 10.00 4.66 -21.11
CA PRO A 365 8.93 5.39 -21.79
C PRO A 365 8.06 4.44 -22.60
N ARG A 366 6.75 4.72 -22.71
CA ARG A 366 5.77 3.87 -23.42
C ARG A 366 6.22 3.48 -24.83
N ALA A 367 6.89 4.38 -25.56
CA ALA A 367 7.32 4.14 -26.94
C ALA A 367 8.29 2.95 -27.10
N GLU A 368 8.94 2.52 -26.03
CA GLU A 368 9.88 1.39 -26.02
C GLU A 368 9.20 0.04 -25.75
N TYR A 369 7.87 0.01 -25.57
CA TYR A 369 7.10 -1.19 -25.24
C TYR A 369 6.13 -1.59 -26.36
N THR A 370 6.01 -2.89 -26.59
CA THR A 370 4.96 -3.48 -27.43
C THR A 370 3.86 -4.05 -26.53
N LEU A 371 2.61 -3.68 -26.79
CA LEU A 371 1.44 -4.19 -26.07
C LEU A 371 0.65 -5.12 -27.00
N LEU A 372 0.45 -6.37 -26.61
CA LEU A 372 -0.32 -7.38 -27.35
C LEU A 372 -1.22 -8.17 -26.40
N GLY A 373 -2.49 -7.77 -26.31
CA GLY A 373 -3.41 -8.34 -25.32
C GLY A 373 -2.88 -8.09 -23.90
N SER A 374 -2.72 -9.16 -23.12
CA SER A 374 -2.13 -9.12 -21.78
C SER A 374 -0.59 -9.03 -21.77
N LEU A 375 0.08 -9.14 -22.91
CA LEU A 375 1.54 -9.14 -22.98
C LEU A 375 2.09 -7.72 -23.15
N VAL A 376 3.02 -7.34 -22.29
CA VAL A 376 3.81 -6.09 -22.38
C VAL A 376 5.27 -6.46 -22.55
N SER A 377 5.86 -6.14 -23.71
CA SER A 377 7.25 -6.49 -24.02
C SER A 377 8.11 -5.26 -24.17
N ASP A 378 9.15 -5.18 -23.35
CA ASP A 378 10.18 -4.15 -23.41
C ASP A 378 11.14 -4.43 -24.58
N SER A 379 11.44 -3.40 -25.38
CA SER A 379 12.44 -3.48 -26.44
C SER A 379 13.87 -3.27 -25.94
N VAL A 380 14.05 -2.80 -24.69
CA VAL A 380 15.36 -2.58 -24.06
C VAL A 380 15.77 -3.81 -23.26
N ALA A 381 16.84 -4.46 -23.69
CA ALA A 381 17.36 -5.66 -23.04
C ALA A 381 17.78 -5.41 -21.58
N GLY A 382 17.41 -6.32 -20.68
CA GLY A 382 17.80 -6.28 -19.27
C GLY A 382 17.07 -5.25 -18.41
N ARG A 383 16.08 -4.54 -18.96
CA ARG A 383 15.18 -3.67 -18.20
C ARG A 383 13.96 -4.45 -17.74
N ASP A 384 12.81 -4.44 -18.42
CA ASP A 384 11.56 -5.05 -17.90
C ASP A 384 11.17 -6.41 -18.53
N GLY A 385 11.92 -6.91 -19.53
CA GLY A 385 11.60 -8.21 -20.13
C GLY A 385 10.25 -8.24 -20.87
N SER A 386 9.58 -9.40 -20.86
CA SER A 386 8.28 -9.63 -21.48
C SER A 386 7.28 -10.14 -20.45
N ASP A 387 6.40 -9.26 -20.00
CA ASP A 387 5.52 -9.48 -18.86
C ASP A 387 4.09 -9.82 -19.28
N THR A 388 3.49 -10.76 -18.57
CA THR A 388 2.06 -11.10 -18.69
C THR A 388 1.26 -10.43 -17.59
N LEU A 389 0.29 -9.63 -17.98
CA LEU A 389 -0.60 -8.92 -17.06
C LEU A 389 -1.92 -9.66 -16.89
N VAL A 390 -2.40 -9.74 -15.65
CA VAL A 390 -3.69 -10.34 -15.30
C VAL A 390 -4.39 -9.39 -14.32
N ASP A 391 -5.66 -9.08 -14.57
CA ASP A 391 -6.45 -8.18 -13.70
C ASP A 391 -5.68 -6.87 -13.39
N MET A 392 -5.27 -6.16 -14.46
CA MET A 392 -4.55 -4.89 -14.37
C MET A 392 -5.34 -3.81 -15.08
N GLU A 393 -5.60 -2.70 -14.40
CA GLU A 393 -6.35 -1.57 -14.97
C GLU A 393 -5.42 -0.55 -15.61
N TRP A 394 -4.22 -0.36 -15.06
CA TRP A 394 -3.31 0.72 -15.42
C TRP A 394 -1.90 0.24 -15.74
N LEU A 395 -1.30 0.84 -16.77
CA LEU A 395 0.10 0.69 -17.14
C LEU A 395 0.81 2.02 -16.94
N LYS A 396 1.73 2.08 -15.98
CA LYS A 396 2.54 3.27 -15.71
C LYS A 396 3.92 3.11 -16.32
N PHE A 397 4.22 3.93 -17.31
CA PHE A 397 5.54 4.10 -17.90
C PHE A 397 6.26 5.29 -17.27
N SER A 398 7.53 5.49 -17.60
CA SER A 398 8.31 6.62 -17.08
C SER A 398 7.80 7.99 -17.57
N ASP A 399 7.09 8.02 -18.70
CA ASP A 399 6.61 9.23 -19.36
C ASP A 399 5.09 9.43 -19.30
N GLN A 400 4.30 8.38 -19.04
CA GLN A 400 2.85 8.43 -19.00
C GLN A 400 2.21 7.22 -18.31
N THR A 401 0.95 7.37 -17.88
CA THR A 401 0.09 6.27 -17.45
C THR A 401 -1.04 6.10 -18.45
N ILE A 402 -1.28 4.86 -18.90
CA ILE A 402 -2.38 4.51 -19.82
C ILE A 402 -3.21 3.35 -19.25
N PRO A 403 -4.49 3.21 -19.61
CA PRO A 403 -5.28 2.03 -19.25
C PRO A 403 -4.76 0.79 -19.99
N ALA A 404 -4.77 -0.37 -19.33
CA ALA A 404 -4.34 -1.64 -19.93
C ALA A 404 -5.25 -2.13 -21.07
N GLY A 405 -6.55 -1.78 -21.02
CA GLY A 405 -7.56 -2.12 -22.02
C GLY A 405 -7.85 -1.08 -23.11
N GLY A 406 -7.15 0.06 -23.13
CA GLY A 406 -7.46 1.19 -24.04
C GLY A 406 -8.57 2.12 -23.55
N ALA A 407 -9.06 3.02 -24.43
CA ALA A 407 -9.98 4.13 -24.09
C ALA A 407 -11.45 3.72 -23.76
N GLY A 408 -11.70 2.44 -23.49
CA GLY A 408 -13.05 1.87 -23.46
C GLY A 408 -13.60 1.60 -24.86
N SER A 409 -14.61 0.74 -24.95
CA SER A 409 -15.24 0.36 -26.22
C SER A 409 -16.72 0.10 -26.07
N ILE A 410 -17.47 0.33 -27.14
CA ILE A 410 -18.91 0.08 -27.21
C ILE A 410 -19.19 -0.81 -28.42
N LEU A 411 -19.95 -1.89 -28.23
CA LEU A 411 -20.33 -2.83 -29.27
C LEU A 411 -21.79 -3.25 -29.15
N ASN A 412 -22.58 -3.01 -30.20
CA ASN A 412 -23.91 -3.59 -30.33
C ASN A 412 -23.84 -5.08 -30.66
N TYR A 413 -24.62 -5.88 -29.97
CA TYR A 413 -24.74 -7.33 -30.18
C TYR A 413 -26.21 -7.75 -30.04
N CYS A 414 -26.51 -9.02 -30.36
CA CYS A 414 -27.87 -9.56 -30.34
C CYS A 414 -28.80 -8.91 -31.38
N THR A 415 -29.92 -9.55 -31.71
CA THR A 415 -30.85 -9.04 -32.73
C THR A 415 -32.17 -8.62 -32.09
N SER A 416 -32.55 -7.35 -32.28
CA SER A 416 -33.90 -6.86 -31.98
C SER A 416 -34.90 -7.26 -33.06
N ARG A 417 -36.19 -7.24 -32.72
CA ARG A 417 -37.31 -7.49 -33.64
C ARG A 417 -38.04 -6.20 -33.95
N VAL A 418 -38.72 -6.17 -35.10
CA VAL A 418 -39.52 -5.02 -35.53
C VAL A 418 -40.66 -4.79 -34.54
N ASN A 419 -40.70 -3.59 -33.95
CA ASN A 419 -41.77 -3.16 -33.06
C ASN A 419 -42.80 -2.28 -33.80
N SER A 420 -43.85 -1.80 -33.12
CA SER A 420 -44.94 -1.03 -33.75
C SER A 420 -44.53 0.33 -34.33
N SER A 421 -43.33 0.83 -34.03
CA SER A 421 -42.76 1.99 -34.71
C SER A 421 -42.31 1.69 -36.16
N GLY A 422 -42.28 0.41 -36.57
CA GLY A 422 -41.96 -0.02 -37.92
C GLY A 422 -40.49 -0.42 -38.15
N ALA A 423 -39.65 -0.38 -37.12
CA ALA A 423 -38.27 -0.86 -37.18
C ALA A 423 -37.83 -1.54 -35.86
N PRO A 424 -36.74 -2.34 -35.85
CA PRO A 424 -36.17 -2.87 -34.61
C PRO A 424 -35.54 -1.77 -33.78
N ALA A 425 -35.71 -1.85 -32.45
CA ALA A 425 -35.10 -0.89 -31.53
C ALA A 425 -33.61 -1.20 -31.35
N ILE A 426 -32.78 -0.17 -31.36
CA ILE A 426 -31.36 -0.24 -31.01
C ILE A 426 -31.11 0.55 -29.72
N VAL A 427 -30.15 0.10 -28.91
CA VAL A 427 -29.60 0.85 -27.78
C VAL A 427 -28.18 1.30 -28.11
N PHE A 428 -27.81 2.52 -27.78
CA PHE A 428 -26.44 3.00 -27.92
C PHE A 428 -26.11 3.98 -26.81
N SER A 429 -24.82 4.31 -26.68
CA SER A 429 -24.39 5.34 -25.75
C SER A 429 -24.13 6.68 -26.47
N GLY A 430 -24.55 7.77 -25.83
CA GLY A 430 -24.27 9.14 -26.26
C GLY A 430 -23.00 9.75 -25.65
N SER A 431 -22.30 9.03 -24.76
CA SER A 431 -21.08 9.49 -24.08
C SER A 431 -19.93 8.48 -24.23
N HIS A 432 -18.73 8.90 -23.83
CA HIS A 432 -17.57 8.00 -23.83
C HIS A 432 -17.70 7.05 -22.63
N PRO A 433 -17.46 5.73 -22.79
CA PRO A 433 -17.64 4.78 -21.70
C PRO A 433 -16.47 4.90 -20.72
N SER A 434 -16.49 5.91 -19.84
CA SER A 434 -15.46 6.18 -18.84
C SER A 434 -15.99 5.88 -17.44
N ALA A 435 -15.24 5.10 -16.67
CA ALA A 435 -15.54 4.82 -15.27
C ALA A 435 -15.44 6.08 -14.41
N GLY A 436 -14.48 6.96 -14.68
CA GLY A 436 -14.25 8.19 -13.92
C GLY A 436 -15.16 9.36 -14.30
N ALA A 437 -15.67 9.42 -15.54
CA ALA A 437 -16.52 10.53 -15.99
C ALA A 437 -17.91 10.55 -15.34
N ASN A 438 -18.42 9.39 -14.92
CA ASN A 438 -19.75 9.22 -14.34
C ASN A 438 -20.88 9.86 -15.18
N ASP A 439 -20.81 9.72 -16.50
CA ASP A 439 -21.72 10.37 -17.45
C ASP A 439 -22.29 9.42 -18.50
N LEU A 440 -22.27 8.10 -18.25
CA LEU A 440 -22.77 7.10 -19.20
C LEU A 440 -24.25 7.36 -19.52
N ALA A 441 -24.53 7.82 -20.74
CA ALA A 441 -25.87 8.08 -21.22
C ALA A 441 -26.27 7.00 -22.22
N LEU A 442 -27.38 6.33 -21.99
CA LEU A 442 -27.97 5.35 -22.89
C LEU A 442 -29.20 5.93 -23.58
N LEU A 443 -29.34 5.63 -24.87
CA LEU A 443 -30.46 6.02 -25.70
C LEU A 443 -30.97 4.80 -26.47
N ALA A 444 -32.29 4.63 -26.50
CA ALA A 444 -32.95 3.58 -27.26
C ALA A 444 -33.96 4.16 -28.26
N LEU A 445 -33.88 3.75 -29.53
CA LEU A 445 -34.81 4.12 -30.60
C LEU A 445 -34.78 3.13 -31.79
N PRO A 446 -35.81 3.11 -32.65
CA PRO A 446 -37.13 3.69 -32.39
C PRO A 446 -37.93 2.80 -31.45
N VAL A 447 -38.57 3.44 -30.46
CA VAL A 447 -39.51 2.80 -29.52
C VAL A 447 -40.89 3.46 -29.65
N PRO A 448 -42.00 2.77 -29.30
CA PRO A 448 -43.33 3.35 -29.39
C PRO A 448 -43.48 4.62 -28.53
N ALA A 449 -43.95 5.70 -29.14
CA ALA A 449 -44.03 7.01 -28.50
C ALA A 449 -44.95 7.01 -27.26
N ASN A 450 -44.55 7.78 -26.23
CA ASN A 450 -45.28 7.95 -24.96
C ASN A 450 -45.53 6.64 -24.20
N GLN A 451 -44.80 5.57 -24.50
CA GLN A 451 -44.88 4.31 -23.76
C GLN A 451 -43.81 4.26 -22.65
N PRO A 452 -44.11 3.64 -21.50
CA PRO A 452 -43.13 3.43 -20.45
C PRO A 452 -42.18 2.28 -20.81
N GLY A 453 -40.93 2.39 -20.36
CA GLY A 453 -39.90 1.38 -20.49
C GLY A 453 -38.89 1.44 -19.34
N ILE A 454 -37.92 0.53 -19.40
CA ILE A 454 -36.78 0.46 -18.47
C ILE A 454 -35.52 0.13 -19.25
N PHE A 455 -34.39 0.63 -18.74
CA PHE A 455 -33.09 0.07 -19.07
C PHE A 455 -32.69 -0.95 -18.00
N PHE A 456 -31.95 -1.97 -18.39
CA PHE A 456 -31.41 -2.96 -17.48
C PHE A 456 -30.04 -3.42 -17.96
N TYR A 457 -29.24 -3.95 -17.04
CA TYR A 457 -27.87 -4.32 -17.32
C TYR A 457 -27.41 -5.54 -16.50
N GLY A 458 -26.30 -6.15 -16.92
CA GLY A 458 -25.67 -7.28 -16.25
C GLY A 458 -24.33 -7.67 -16.88
N PRO A 459 -23.53 -8.53 -16.22
CA PRO A 459 -22.21 -8.91 -16.71
C PRO A 459 -22.27 -10.01 -17.78
N ASN A 460 -23.37 -10.76 -17.86
CA ASN A 460 -23.49 -11.94 -18.72
C ASN A 460 -24.35 -11.67 -19.96
N GLN A 461 -23.94 -12.21 -21.10
CA GLN A 461 -24.73 -12.22 -22.33
C GLN A 461 -25.55 -13.52 -22.43
N VAL A 462 -26.74 -13.43 -23.03
CA VAL A 462 -27.61 -14.57 -23.38
C VAL A 462 -28.42 -14.22 -24.63
N GLN A 463 -29.12 -15.16 -25.25
CA GLN A 463 -30.12 -14.86 -26.28
C GLN A 463 -31.37 -15.70 -26.05
N LEU A 464 -32.33 -15.16 -25.29
CA LEU A 464 -33.55 -15.87 -24.93
C LEU A 464 -34.78 -15.15 -25.47
N PRO A 465 -35.74 -15.84 -26.11
CA PRO A 465 -37.03 -15.26 -26.45
C PRO A 465 -37.71 -14.67 -25.21
N PHE A 466 -38.15 -13.41 -25.29
CA PHE A 466 -38.81 -12.74 -24.17
C PHE A 466 -39.82 -11.71 -24.68
N GLY A 467 -41.11 -11.97 -24.44
CA GLY A 467 -42.19 -11.18 -25.03
C GLY A 467 -42.19 -11.27 -26.56
N ASN A 468 -42.32 -10.11 -27.22
CA ASN A 468 -42.23 -10.06 -28.68
C ASN A 468 -40.77 -10.06 -29.18
N GLY A 469 -39.79 -9.82 -28.29
CA GLY A 469 -38.38 -9.61 -28.58
C GLY A 469 -37.44 -10.71 -28.07
N THR A 470 -36.16 -10.34 -27.93
CA THR A 470 -35.08 -11.21 -27.42
C THR A 470 -34.38 -10.52 -26.24
N ARG A 471 -34.25 -11.22 -25.11
CA ARG A 471 -33.44 -10.76 -23.98
C ARG A 471 -32.00 -11.16 -24.22
N CYS A 472 -31.13 -10.16 -24.25
CA CYS A 472 -29.72 -10.29 -24.59
C CYS A 472 -28.82 -10.40 -23.34
N ILE A 473 -29.38 -10.16 -22.15
CA ILE A 473 -28.65 -10.13 -20.87
C ILE A 473 -29.05 -11.31 -19.98
N GLY A 474 -28.04 -12.01 -19.45
CA GLY A 474 -28.14 -13.11 -18.49
C GLY A 474 -28.16 -12.64 -17.04
N ALA A 475 -28.53 -13.53 -16.11
CA ALA A 475 -28.49 -13.22 -14.67
C ALA A 475 -27.03 -13.10 -14.17
N PRO A 476 -26.74 -12.25 -13.16
CA PRO A 476 -27.66 -11.35 -12.46
C PRO A 476 -28.06 -10.14 -13.32
N ILE A 477 -29.32 -9.70 -13.19
CA ILE A 477 -29.88 -8.55 -13.93
C ILE A 477 -30.28 -7.46 -12.95
N THR A 478 -29.75 -6.26 -13.17
CA THR A 478 -30.19 -5.05 -12.46
C THR A 478 -31.06 -4.20 -13.36
N ARG A 479 -32.17 -3.70 -12.82
CA ARG A 479 -33.11 -2.82 -13.53
C ARG A 479 -32.95 -1.39 -13.06
N LEU A 480 -32.89 -0.46 -14.00
CA LEU A 480 -32.93 0.97 -13.72
C LEU A 480 -34.38 1.45 -13.55
N GLY A 481 -34.54 2.70 -13.14
CA GLY A 481 -35.85 3.33 -12.97
C GLY A 481 -36.68 3.35 -14.26
N VAL A 482 -38.00 3.51 -14.10
CA VAL A 482 -38.93 3.67 -15.23
C VAL A 482 -38.61 4.98 -15.96
N THR A 483 -38.51 4.89 -17.28
CA THR A 483 -38.35 6.04 -18.18
C THR A 483 -39.47 5.99 -19.24
N PHE A 484 -39.84 7.14 -19.79
CA PHE A 484 -40.91 7.25 -20.79
C PHE A 484 -40.32 7.62 -22.13
N ALA A 485 -40.75 6.90 -23.17
CA ALA A 485 -40.44 7.28 -24.54
C ALA A 485 -41.02 8.67 -24.84
N SER A 486 -40.23 9.51 -25.49
CA SER A 486 -40.66 10.83 -25.94
C SER A 486 -41.75 10.71 -27.02
N PRO A 487 -42.42 11.82 -27.38
CA PRO A 487 -43.31 11.86 -28.54
C PRO A 487 -42.64 11.48 -29.87
N PHE A 488 -41.31 11.53 -29.95
CA PHE A 488 -40.51 11.19 -31.13
C PHE A 488 -40.03 9.73 -31.15
N GLY A 489 -40.35 8.94 -30.12
CA GLY A 489 -40.03 7.51 -30.08
C GLY A 489 -38.60 7.20 -29.66
N ASP A 490 -38.03 8.02 -28.79
CA ASP A 490 -36.73 7.80 -28.15
C ASP A 490 -36.85 7.74 -26.62
N MET A 491 -36.04 6.90 -25.99
CA MET A 491 -36.02 6.71 -24.53
C MET A 491 -34.59 6.80 -24.02
N GLN A 492 -34.34 7.66 -23.02
CA GLN A 492 -33.00 7.95 -22.51
C GLN A 492 -32.88 7.68 -21.01
N VAL A 493 -31.67 7.30 -20.58
CA VAL A 493 -31.26 7.33 -19.17
C VAL A 493 -29.80 7.76 -19.06
N THR A 494 -29.48 8.58 -18.06
CA THR A 494 -28.09 8.81 -17.63
C THR A 494 -27.84 7.94 -16.40
N ILE A 495 -26.76 7.18 -16.44
CA ILE A 495 -26.37 6.24 -15.40
C ILE A 495 -25.37 6.92 -14.49
N ASP A 496 -25.74 7.06 -13.23
CA ASP A 496 -24.84 7.43 -12.15
C ASP A 496 -24.20 6.15 -11.58
N ASN A 497 -22.91 5.95 -11.87
CA ASN A 497 -22.13 4.80 -11.43
C ASN A 497 -21.66 4.90 -9.96
N GLN A 498 -22.04 5.98 -9.28
CA GLN A 498 -21.76 6.22 -7.85
C GLN A 498 -23.05 6.14 -6.99
N ALA A 499 -24.24 6.10 -7.59
CA ALA A 499 -25.51 6.01 -6.88
C ALA A 499 -26.03 4.57 -6.74
N ALA A 500 -26.39 4.15 -5.52
CA ALA A 500 -27.04 2.87 -5.26
C ALA A 500 -28.28 2.65 -6.18
N PRO A 501 -28.45 1.47 -6.81
CA PRO A 501 -27.77 0.20 -6.52
C PRO A 501 -26.33 0.07 -7.06
N ILE A 502 -25.72 1.11 -7.64
CA ILE A 502 -24.35 1.07 -8.14
C ILE A 502 -23.44 2.02 -7.35
N SER A 503 -22.58 1.44 -6.52
CA SER A 503 -21.30 2.03 -6.13
C SER A 503 -20.22 1.06 -6.60
N GLY A 504 -19.26 1.53 -7.41
CA GLY A 504 -18.04 0.79 -7.75
C GLY A 504 -18.17 -0.40 -8.71
N ALA A 505 -19.29 -0.59 -9.42
CA ALA A 505 -19.44 -1.74 -10.34
C ALA A 505 -18.81 -1.54 -11.72
N PHE A 506 -18.71 -0.29 -12.19
CA PHE A 506 -18.12 0.05 -13.49
C PHE A 506 -16.70 0.57 -13.27
N THR A 507 -15.75 -0.35 -13.08
CA THR A 507 -14.33 -0.02 -12.97
C THR A 507 -13.71 0.10 -14.37
N PRO A 508 -12.60 0.85 -14.53
CA PRO A 508 -11.81 0.79 -15.76
C PRO A 508 -11.50 -0.67 -16.11
N GLY A 509 -11.61 -1.04 -17.39
CA GLY A 509 -11.47 -2.41 -17.89
C GLY A 509 -12.70 -3.31 -17.74
N SER A 510 -13.67 -2.98 -16.87
CA SER A 510 -14.87 -3.82 -16.69
C SER A 510 -15.76 -3.85 -17.94
N VAL A 511 -16.36 -5.01 -18.20
CA VAL A 511 -17.29 -5.22 -19.33
C VAL A 511 -18.70 -5.42 -18.81
N TRP A 512 -19.64 -4.63 -19.32
CA TRP A 512 -21.04 -4.66 -18.91
C TRP A 512 -21.98 -4.58 -20.10
N ASN A 513 -23.13 -5.22 -19.97
CA ASN A 513 -24.12 -5.32 -21.03
C ASN A 513 -25.38 -4.55 -20.67
N PHE A 514 -25.90 -3.73 -21.58
CA PHE A 514 -27.09 -2.89 -21.39
C PHE A 514 -28.16 -3.19 -22.44
N GLN A 515 -29.42 -3.10 -22.05
CA GLN A 515 -30.56 -3.34 -22.94
C GLN A 515 -31.78 -2.53 -22.49
N ALA A 516 -32.63 -2.13 -23.44
CA ALA A 516 -33.90 -1.48 -23.17
C ALA A 516 -35.08 -2.45 -23.33
N TRP A 517 -36.03 -2.37 -22.40
CA TRP A 517 -37.36 -2.98 -22.49
C TRP A 517 -38.39 -1.86 -22.57
N PHE A 518 -39.41 -1.98 -23.41
CA PHE A 518 -40.44 -0.95 -23.56
C PHE A 518 -41.81 -1.54 -23.86
N ARG A 519 -42.87 -0.84 -23.44
CA ARG A 519 -44.24 -1.21 -23.75
C ARG A 519 -44.54 -0.98 -25.23
N ASP A 520 -45.24 -1.94 -25.81
CA ASP A 520 -45.69 -1.91 -27.19
C ASP A 520 -47.07 -2.57 -27.31
N PRO A 521 -48.15 -1.88 -26.86
CA PRO A 521 -49.49 -2.42 -26.94
C PRO A 521 -50.02 -2.54 -28.37
N VAL A 522 -49.49 -1.74 -29.32
CA VAL A 522 -49.95 -1.71 -30.71
C VAL A 522 -49.47 -2.94 -31.48
N ALA A 523 -48.28 -3.46 -31.18
CA ALA A 523 -47.79 -4.71 -31.77
C ALA A 523 -48.58 -5.96 -31.33
N GLY A 524 -49.39 -5.86 -30.26
CA GLY A 524 -50.12 -7.00 -29.71
C GLY A 524 -49.20 -8.07 -29.08
N GLY A 525 -49.69 -9.30 -28.95
CA GLY A 525 -48.92 -10.39 -28.34
C GLY A 525 -48.62 -10.14 -26.86
N ALA A 526 -47.34 -10.07 -26.50
CA ALA A 526 -46.91 -9.81 -25.12
C ALA A 526 -47.09 -8.34 -24.70
N ASN A 527 -47.42 -7.44 -25.64
CA ASN A 527 -47.58 -6.00 -25.44
C ASN A 527 -46.28 -5.26 -25.01
N PHE A 528 -45.12 -5.84 -25.27
CA PHE A 528 -43.81 -5.25 -25.05
C PHE A 528 -42.75 -5.87 -25.96
N ASP A 529 -41.67 -5.13 -26.18
CA ASP A 529 -40.51 -5.55 -26.98
C ASP A 529 -39.19 -5.09 -26.33
N LEU A 530 -38.06 -5.44 -26.94
CA LEU A 530 -36.71 -5.13 -26.46
C LEU A 530 -35.81 -4.58 -27.58
N SER A 531 -34.85 -3.73 -27.20
CA SER A 531 -33.73 -3.36 -28.08
C SER A 531 -32.78 -4.53 -28.32
N ASP A 532 -31.76 -4.32 -29.14
CA ASP A 532 -30.54 -5.14 -29.12
C ASP A 532 -29.77 -4.96 -27.79
N GLY A 533 -28.62 -5.61 -27.66
CA GLY A 533 -27.74 -5.46 -26.50
C GLY A 533 -26.57 -4.52 -26.81
N LEU A 534 -26.14 -3.76 -25.81
CA LEU A 534 -24.94 -2.91 -25.87
C LEU A 534 -23.89 -3.44 -24.89
N GLU A 535 -22.79 -3.99 -25.40
CA GLU A 535 -21.60 -4.30 -24.61
C GLU A 535 -20.76 -3.03 -24.46
N VAL A 536 -20.37 -2.71 -23.24
CA VAL A 536 -19.55 -1.55 -22.88
C VAL A 536 -18.36 -2.04 -22.09
N THR A 537 -17.17 -1.83 -22.63
CA THR A 537 -15.92 -1.90 -21.88
C THR A 537 -15.64 -0.49 -21.37
N PHE A 538 -15.62 -0.32 -20.05
CA PHE A 538 -15.33 0.97 -19.45
C PHE A 538 -13.83 1.27 -19.57
N GLY A 539 -13.51 2.39 -20.22
CA GLY A 539 -12.23 3.06 -20.09
C GLY A 539 -12.16 3.82 -18.75
N PRO A 540 -11.03 4.46 -18.47
CA PRO A 540 -10.85 5.26 -17.27
C PRO A 540 -11.71 6.51 -17.23
#